data_AF-A0A959DLG1-F1
#
_entry.id   AF-A0A959DLG1-F1
#
_cell.length_a   1.000
_cell.length_b   1.000
_cell.length_c   1.000
_cell.angle_alpha   90.00
_cell.angle_beta   90.00
_cell.angle_gamma   90.00
#
_symmetry.space_group_name_H-M   'P 1'
#
loop_
_entity.id
_entity.type
_entity.pdbx_description
1 polymer ?
#
loop_
_entity_poly.entity_id
_entity_poly.type
_entity_poly.pdbx_seq_one_letter_code
_entity_poly.pdbx_strand_id
1 'polypeptide(L)'
;MAKNSFNESFVFLENKNQRQYLFEPHTFQEARLGRWLVMDKGDFDQDGDVDLLLGSFIRLSPGREFQAVTSRWRKEKVDVLLLENTARD
;
A
#
# COMPACT_ATOMS: atom_id res chain seq x y z
N MET A 1 4.67 -4.88 22.75
CA MET A 1 5.12 -5.34 21.43
C MET A 1 3.96 -5.16 20.46
N ALA A 2 4.11 -4.33 19.43
CA ALA A 2 3.07 -4.20 18.40
C ALA A 2 2.97 -5.54 17.66
N LYS A 3 1.83 -6.22 17.80
CA LYS A 3 1.49 -7.37 16.94
C LYS A 3 1.12 -6.79 15.57
N ASN A 4 2.11 -6.63 14.70
CA ASN A 4 1.83 -6.36 13.29
C ASN A 4 1.15 -7.62 12.73
N SER A 5 -0.16 -7.56 12.54
CA SER A 5 -0.87 -8.64 11.85
C SER A 5 -0.47 -8.56 10.37
N PHE A 6 -0.09 -9.69 9.76
CA PHE A 6 0.34 -9.80 8.35
C PHE A 6 -0.73 -9.39 7.29
N ASN A 7 -1.71 -8.59 7.70
CA ASN A 7 -2.77 -8.01 6.90
C ASN A 7 -2.37 -6.67 6.27
N GLU A 8 -1.31 -6.01 6.76
CA GLU A 8 -0.90 -4.69 6.28
C GLU A 8 0.42 -4.78 5.50
N SER A 9 0.37 -4.50 4.19
CA SER A 9 1.55 -4.35 3.33
C SER A 9 1.76 -2.90 2.87
N PHE A 10 0.74 -2.05 3.04
CA PHE A 10 0.75 -0.62 2.78
C PHE A 10 0.03 0.09 3.92
N VAL A 11 0.60 1.19 4.41
CA VAL A 11 -0.02 2.08 5.39
C VAL A 11 0.22 3.51 4.94
N PHE A 12 -0.86 4.28 4.82
CA PHE A 12 -0.81 5.73 4.63
C PHE A 12 -0.88 6.41 5.99
N LEU A 13 0.03 7.34 6.26
CA LEU A 13 0.06 8.10 7.51
C LEU A 13 -0.40 9.53 7.24
N GLU A 14 -1.66 9.81 7.54
CA GLU A 14 -2.22 11.15 7.39
C GLU A 14 -1.68 12.04 8.52
N ASN A 15 -1.02 13.14 8.16
CA ASN A 15 -0.51 14.09 9.13
C ASN A 15 -1.64 14.98 9.66
N LYS A 16 -2.12 14.71 10.88
CA LYS A 16 -3.17 15.51 11.54
C LYS A 16 -2.60 16.73 12.25
N ASN A 17 -1.37 16.64 12.78
CA ASN A 17 -0.69 17.75 13.43
C ASN A 17 0.83 17.57 13.44
N GLN A 18 1.52 18.31 12.58
CA GLN A 18 2.98 18.25 12.44
C GLN A 18 3.72 18.67 13.71
N ARG A 19 3.21 19.65 14.46
CA ARG A 19 3.89 20.18 15.66
C ARG A 19 3.86 19.19 16.82
N GLN A 20 2.85 18.33 16.84
CA GLN A 20 2.65 17.30 17.87
C GLN A 20 3.05 15.90 17.39
N TYR A 21 3.53 15.77 16.14
CA TYR A 21 3.79 14.47 15.51
C TYR A 21 2.57 13.53 15.55
N LEU A 22 1.37 14.08 15.35
CA LEU A 22 0.13 13.30 15.35
C LEU A 22 -0.17 12.81 13.93
N PHE A 23 -0.15 11.49 13.75
CA PHE A 23 -0.45 10.82 12.49
C PHE A 23 -1.58 9.80 12.67
N GLU A 24 -2.48 9.77 11.70
CA GLU A 24 -3.56 8.79 11.64
C GLU A 24 -3.24 7.73 10.57
N PRO A 25 -3.13 6.44 10.94
CA PRO A 25 -2.81 5.39 10.00
C PRO A 25 -4.06 4.90 9.25
N HIS A 26 -3.94 4.80 7.93
CA HIS A 26 -4.96 4.26 7.03
C HIS A 26 -4.40 3.09 6.23
N THR A 27 -5.23 2.08 5.99
CA THR A 27 -4.93 0.94 5.12
C THR A 27 -6.23 0.44 4.49
N PHE A 28 -6.13 -0.45 3.52
CA PHE A 28 -7.26 -1.01 2.78
C PHE A 28 -7.02 -2.49 2.49
N GLN A 29 -8.08 -3.26 2.23
CA GLN A 29 -7.99 -4.72 2.18
C GLN A 29 -7.13 -5.21 1.02
N GLU A 30 -7.14 -4.50 -0.10
CA GLU A 30 -6.42 -4.80 -1.33
C GLU A 30 -4.91 -4.61 -1.17
N ALA A 31 -4.47 -3.88 -0.13
CA ALA A 31 -3.04 -3.69 0.13
C ALA A 31 -2.38 -5.07 0.24
N ARG A 32 -3.00 -6.02 0.94
CA ARG A 32 -2.44 -7.36 1.20
C ARG A 32 -2.20 -8.22 -0.06
N LEU A 33 -2.66 -7.79 -1.23
CA LEU A 33 -2.58 -8.52 -2.50
C LEU A 33 -1.19 -8.41 -3.14
N GLY A 34 -0.41 -7.37 -2.80
CA GLY A 34 0.91 -7.13 -3.38
C GLY A 34 2.02 -7.02 -2.33
N ARG A 35 3.25 -7.01 -2.85
CA ARG A 35 4.45 -6.60 -2.11
C ARG A 35 4.94 -5.30 -2.71
N TRP A 36 4.37 -4.20 -2.23
CA TRP A 36 4.65 -2.87 -2.74
C TRP A 36 6.08 -2.46 -2.43
N LEU A 37 6.85 -2.13 -3.46
CA LEU A 37 8.25 -1.76 -3.34
C LEU A 37 8.52 -0.35 -3.84
N VAL A 38 7.75 0.10 -4.84
CA VAL A 38 7.87 1.42 -5.44
C VAL A 38 6.52 2.12 -5.43
N MET A 39 6.58 3.45 -5.42
CA MET A 39 5.43 4.33 -5.48
C MET A 39 5.75 5.49 -6.43
N ASP A 40 4.76 5.94 -7.19
CA ASP A 40 4.78 7.21 -7.90
C ASP A 40 3.49 8.01 -7.62
N LYS A 41 3.49 9.31 -7.89
CA LYS A 41 2.31 10.17 -7.76
C LYS A 41 2.05 10.96 -9.03
N GLY A 42 0.79 11.16 -9.37
CA GLY A 42 0.38 11.90 -10.57
C GLY A 42 -1.13 11.95 -10.71
N ASP A 43 -1.60 12.80 -11.60
CA ASP A 43 -2.99 12.86 -12.05
C ASP A 43 -3.18 11.78 -13.14
N PHE A 44 -3.47 10.54 -12.75
CA PHE A 44 -3.46 9.40 -13.68
C PHE A 44 -4.80 9.23 -14.40
N ASP A 45 -5.90 9.70 -13.81
CA ASP A 45 -7.24 9.66 -14.39
C ASP A 45 -7.68 10.98 -15.05
N GLN A 46 -6.87 12.04 -14.93
CA GLN A 46 -7.08 13.37 -15.54
C GLN A 46 -8.22 14.18 -14.92
N ASP A 47 -8.51 13.97 -13.64
CA ASP A 47 -9.53 14.72 -12.92
C ASP A 47 -9.01 15.97 -12.19
N GLY A 48 -7.68 16.13 -12.14
CA GLY A 48 -6.99 17.30 -11.60
C GLY A 48 -6.50 17.15 -10.17
N ASP A 49 -6.73 16.01 -9.51
CA ASP A 49 -6.14 15.69 -8.22
C ASP A 49 -4.89 14.78 -8.33
N VAL A 50 -4.29 14.40 -7.21
CA VAL A 50 -3.05 13.61 -7.20
C VAL A 50 -3.31 12.22 -6.63
N ASP A 51 -3.17 11.23 -7.49
CA ASP A 51 -3.24 9.81 -7.17
C ASP A 51 -1.89 9.23 -6.74
N LEU A 52 -1.93 7.98 -6.26
CA LEU A 52 -0.73 7.17 -6.00
C LEU A 52 -0.74 5.87 -6.82
N LEU A 53 0.38 5.58 -7.49
CA LEU A 53 0.61 4.32 -8.18
C LEU A 53 1.60 3.47 -7.38
N LEU A 54 1.22 2.25 -7.01
CA LEU A 54 2.06 1.30 -6.28
C LEU A 54 2.54 0.18 -7.20
N GLY A 55 3.86 -0.07 -7.23
CA GLY A 55 4.47 -1.17 -7.96
C GLY A 55 4.85 -2.34 -7.04
N SER A 56 4.36 -3.53 -7.39
CA SER A 56 4.57 -4.77 -6.65
C SER A 56 5.83 -5.51 -7.13
N PHE A 57 6.62 -6.05 -6.20
CA PHE A 57 7.80 -6.85 -6.51
C PHE A 57 7.84 -8.15 -5.69
N ILE A 58 7.40 -9.26 -6.29
CA ILE A 58 7.19 -10.54 -5.59
C ILE A 58 8.24 -11.62 -5.88
N ARG A 59 9.28 -11.31 -6.67
CA ARG A 59 10.27 -12.31 -7.13
C ARG A 59 11.12 -12.89 -6.00
N LEU A 60 11.44 -12.10 -4.98
CA LEU A 60 12.23 -12.55 -3.83
C LEU A 60 11.31 -13.08 -2.73
N SER A 61 11.48 -14.35 -2.36
CA SER A 61 10.77 -14.93 -1.22
C SER A 61 11.38 -14.40 0.09
N PRO A 62 10.59 -13.86 1.03
CA PRO A 62 11.09 -13.36 2.31
C PRO A 62 11.42 -14.46 3.33
N GLY A 63 11.32 -15.74 2.95
CA GLY A 63 11.66 -16.88 3.80
C GLY A 63 10.53 -17.87 3.96
N ARG A 64 10.84 -19.04 4.55
CA ARG A 64 9.87 -20.15 4.72
C ARG A 64 8.70 -19.81 5.64
N GLU A 65 8.92 -18.89 6.57
CA GLU A 65 7.94 -18.38 7.54
C GLU A 65 6.84 -17.51 6.90
N PHE A 66 7.08 -16.99 5.70
CA PHE A 66 6.15 -16.12 4.97
C PHE A 66 5.47 -16.82 3.78
N GLN A 67 5.45 -18.15 3.76
CA GLN A 67 4.92 -18.93 2.63
C GLN A 67 3.45 -18.62 2.35
N ALA A 68 2.61 -18.45 3.38
CA ALA A 68 1.19 -18.15 3.20
C ALA A 68 0.99 -16.81 2.47
N VAL A 69 1.70 -15.76 2.92
CA VAL A 69 1.63 -14.42 2.32
C VAL A 69 2.22 -14.42 0.90
N THR A 70 3.36 -15.07 0.71
CA THR A 70 4.01 -15.17 -0.61
C THR A 70 3.15 -15.94 -1.61
N SER A 71 2.43 -16.97 -1.15
CA SER A 71 1.50 -17.74 -1.99
C SER A 71 0.31 -16.90 -2.41
N ARG A 72 -0.22 -16.05 -1.51
CA ARG A 72 -1.26 -15.08 -1.85
C ARG A 72 -0.77 -14.11 -2.92
N TRP A 73 0.36 -13.44 -2.73
CA TRP A 73 0.92 -12.51 -3.73
C TRP A 73 1.10 -13.15 -5.12
N ARG A 74 1.59 -14.40 -5.17
CA ARG A 74 1.75 -15.15 -6.43
C ARG A 74 0.44 -15.58 -7.05
N LYS A 75 -0.61 -15.82 -6.25
CA LYS A 75 -1.94 -16.18 -6.71
C LYS A 75 -2.66 -14.96 -7.30
N GLU A 76 -2.66 -13.85 -6.58
CA GLU A 76 -3.37 -12.63 -6.96
C GLU A 76 -2.70 -11.94 -8.15
N LYS A 77 -1.37 -12.05 -8.29
CA LYS A 77 -0.58 -11.52 -9.43
C LYS A 77 -0.83 -10.03 -9.69
N VAL A 78 -0.98 -9.25 -8.63
CA VAL A 78 -1.11 -7.79 -8.75
C VAL A 78 0.28 -7.19 -8.95
N ASP A 79 0.53 -6.69 -10.16
CA ASP A 79 1.78 -6.01 -10.53
C ASP A 79 1.73 -4.52 -10.15
N VAL A 80 0.57 -3.88 -10.35
CA VAL A 80 0.35 -2.45 -10.12
C VAL A 80 -0.99 -2.24 -9.41
N LEU A 81 -1.04 -1.26 -8.51
CA LEU A 81 -2.27 -0.81 -7.85
C LEU A 81 -2.34 0.74 -7.92
N LEU A 82 -3.45 1.27 -8.40
CA LEU A 82 -3.75 2.71 -8.39
C LEU A 82 -4.61 3.02 -7.16
N LEU A 83 -4.24 4.03 -6.40
CA LEU A 83 -5.03 4.63 -5.34
C LEU A 83 -5.54 5.98 -5.85
N GLU A 84 -6.80 5.96 -6.26
CA GLU A 84 -7.54 7.15 -6.70
C GLU A 84 -7.79 8.07 -5.49
N ASN A 85 -7.41 9.33 -5.60
CA ASN A 85 -7.88 10.33 -4.66
C ASN A 85 -9.30 10.76 -5.07
N THR A 86 -10.18 10.90 -4.09
CA THR A 86 -11.60 11.29 -4.34
C THR A 86 -11.99 12.52 -3.54
N ALA A 87 -11.01 13.15 -2.88
CA ALA A 87 -11.19 14.41 -2.19
C ALA A 87 -11.35 15.51 -3.25
N ARG A 88 -12.61 15.79 -3.60
CA ARG A 88 -12.96 16.92 -4.45
C ARG A 88 -12.78 18.21 -3.65
N ASP A 89 -12.08 19.18 -4.22
CA ASP A 89 -12.14 20.58 -3.78
C ASP A 89 -13.56 21.16 -3.93
#